data_AF-A0A7Y9W642-F1
#
_entry.id   AF-A0A7Y9W642-F1
#
_cell.length_a   1.000
_cell.length_b   1.000
_cell.length_c   1.000
_cell.angle_alpha   90.00
_cell.angle_beta   90.00
_cell.angle_gamma   90.00
#
_symmetry.space_group_name_H-M   'P 1'
#
loop_
_entity.id
_entity.type
_entity.pdbx_description
1 polymer ?
#
loop_
_entity_poly.entity_id
_entity_poly.type
_entity_poly.pdbx_seq_one_letter_code
_entity_poly.pdbx_strand_id
1 'polypeptide(L)'
;MDMANRLIWVAGIGVVLAACGTSSSPDRQDSGTYTVLYRSAWHDGIDPRLTIQAPEPDSISTVAMPQFNGVALKTTMRRSEDFSRVASGTPRVEIVFAPVVHFAVGKEYEVRWSTMIPAGYRFDTRQPEIITQLHQGGFTGSPPFALMLAGDHYQAEVRSGPRRGESISHIRYTRSRHRPGRELAPALSS
;
A
#
# COMPACT_ATOMS: atom_id res chain seq x y z
N MET A 1 -59.56 -29.06 14.94
CA MET A 1 -60.02 -27.69 15.23
C MET A 1 -60.54 -27.70 16.65
N ASP A 2 -59.85 -27.01 17.56
CA ASP A 2 -60.43 -26.60 18.84
C ASP A 2 -59.71 -25.33 19.28
N MET A 3 -60.45 -24.36 19.83
CA MET A 3 -59.93 -23.04 20.21
C MET A 3 -60.32 -22.74 21.66
N ALA A 4 -59.35 -22.38 22.51
CA ALA A 4 -59.56 -21.33 23.50
C ALA A 4 -58.24 -20.85 24.13
N ASN A 5 -57.99 -19.54 23.99
CA ASN A 5 -57.06 -18.74 24.78
C ASN A 5 -57.12 -19.02 26.28
N ARG A 6 -55.98 -18.82 26.97
CA ARG A 6 -55.96 -17.96 28.17
C ARG A 6 -54.61 -17.26 28.37
N LEU A 7 -54.68 -15.94 28.53
CA LEU A 7 -53.57 -15.01 28.72
C LEU A 7 -53.43 -14.69 30.21
N ILE A 8 -52.22 -14.76 30.79
CA ILE A 8 -51.93 -14.27 32.14
C ILE A 8 -50.57 -13.57 32.18
N TRP A 9 -50.55 -12.36 32.78
CA TRP A 9 -49.40 -11.62 33.30
C TRP A 9 -49.71 -11.35 34.81
N VAL A 10 -48.80 -11.06 35.74
CA VAL A 10 -47.37 -10.68 35.76
C VAL A 10 -46.77 -11.37 37.03
N ALA A 11 -45.48 -11.43 37.39
CA ALA A 11 -44.22 -10.79 36.94
C ALA A 11 -43.00 -11.68 37.29
N GLY A 12 -41.77 -11.21 37.00
CA GLY A 12 -40.53 -11.87 37.43
C GLY A 12 -39.29 -11.04 37.10
N ILE A 13 -38.92 -10.10 37.98
CA ILE A 13 -37.70 -9.29 37.81
C ILE A 13 -36.47 -10.14 38.12
N GLY A 14 -35.62 -10.37 37.12
CA GLY A 14 -34.32 -11.02 37.25
C GLY A 14 -33.23 -10.17 36.60
N VAL A 15 -32.67 -9.23 37.37
CA VAL A 15 -31.50 -8.44 36.91
C VAL A 15 -30.25 -9.32 37.02
N VAL A 16 -29.72 -9.77 35.88
CA VAL A 16 -28.38 -10.33 35.79
C VAL A 16 -27.49 -9.33 35.07
N LEU A 17 -26.71 -8.58 35.87
CA LEU A 17 -25.63 -7.73 35.38
C LEU A 17 -24.46 -8.62 34.94
N ALA A 18 -24.53 -9.12 33.70
CA ALA A 18 -23.36 -9.68 33.03
C ALA A 18 -22.42 -8.52 32.67
N ALA A 19 -21.34 -8.37 33.44
CA ALA A 19 -20.40 -7.26 33.29
C ALA A 19 -19.83 -7.17 31.86
N CYS A 20 -19.62 -5.94 31.38
CA CYS A 20 -19.00 -5.65 30.10
C CYS A 20 -17.56 -6.17 30.05
N GLY A 21 -17.38 -7.42 29.61
CA GLY A 21 -16.11 -7.90 29.12
C GLY A 21 -15.79 -7.19 27.81
N THR A 22 -15.13 -6.03 27.89
CA THR A 22 -14.50 -5.39 26.72
C THR A 22 -13.34 -6.27 26.27
N SER A 23 -13.65 -7.32 25.53
CA SER A 23 -12.69 -8.05 24.71
C SER A 23 -12.14 -7.08 23.68
N SER A 24 -11.04 -6.42 24.05
CA SER A 24 -10.16 -5.68 23.17
C SER A 24 -9.64 -6.65 22.12
N SER A 25 -10.41 -6.82 21.05
CA SER A 25 -10.00 -7.61 19.90
C SER A 25 -8.75 -6.94 19.33
N PRO A 26 -7.59 -7.63 19.29
CA PRO A 26 -6.50 -7.15 18.45
C PRO A 26 -7.02 -7.10 17.01
N ASP A 27 -6.53 -6.11 16.26
CA ASP A 27 -6.97 -5.77 14.90
C ASP A 27 -7.30 -7.03 14.08
N ARG A 28 -8.59 -7.25 13.83
CA ARG A 28 -9.10 -8.51 13.28
C ARG A 28 -8.61 -8.63 11.83
N GLN A 29 -7.56 -9.43 11.64
CA GLN A 29 -7.02 -9.75 10.33
C GLN A 29 -8.13 -10.30 9.42
N ASP A 30 -8.50 -9.48 8.44
CA ASP A 30 -9.54 -9.82 7.47
C ASP A 30 -9.05 -11.01 6.64
N SER A 31 -9.74 -12.14 6.81
CA SER A 31 -9.25 -13.48 6.46
C SER A 31 -10.14 -14.12 5.40
N GLY A 32 -10.54 -13.31 4.42
CA GLY A 32 -11.42 -13.67 3.31
C GLY A 32 -10.78 -13.48 1.94
N THR A 33 -10.52 -14.61 1.27
CA THR A 33 -10.64 -14.76 -0.21
C THR A 33 -9.59 -14.18 -1.17
N TYR A 34 -8.38 -13.80 -0.75
CA TYR A 34 -7.29 -13.44 -1.69
C TYR A 34 -6.14 -14.47 -1.73
N THR A 35 -5.78 -14.92 -2.94
CA THR A 35 -4.56 -15.71 -3.18
C THR A 35 -3.34 -14.78 -3.28
N VAL A 36 -2.34 -14.99 -2.43
CA VAL A 36 -1.09 -14.21 -2.48
C VAL A 36 -0.27 -14.61 -3.71
N LEU A 37 -0.17 -13.72 -4.70
CA LEU A 37 0.64 -13.92 -5.90
C LEU A 37 2.11 -13.56 -5.67
N TYR A 38 2.37 -12.51 -4.89
CA TYR A 38 3.71 -12.08 -4.51
C TYR A 38 3.68 -11.37 -3.15
N ARG A 39 4.73 -11.56 -2.36
CA ARG A 39 4.99 -10.81 -1.12
C ARG A 39 6.49 -10.78 -0.88
N SER A 40 7.01 -9.62 -0.44
CA SER A 40 8.37 -9.50 0.07
C SER A 40 8.40 -8.55 1.26
N ALA A 41 9.27 -8.85 2.22
CA ALA A 41 9.68 -7.96 3.32
C ALA A 41 11.14 -7.50 3.15
N TRP A 42 11.76 -7.81 2.00
CA TRP A 42 13.10 -7.37 1.57
C TRP A 42 14.28 -7.84 2.44
N HIS A 43 14.05 -8.62 3.49
CA HIS A 43 15.11 -9.18 4.35
C HIS A 43 16.12 -10.03 3.57
N ASP A 44 15.65 -10.83 2.62
CA ASP A 44 16.48 -11.71 1.78
C ASP A 44 17.03 -11.01 0.52
N GLY A 45 16.91 -9.68 0.44
CA GLY A 45 17.31 -8.88 -0.71
C GLY A 45 16.18 -8.64 -1.72
N ILE A 46 16.56 -8.39 -2.98
CA ILE A 46 15.65 -8.25 -4.12
C ILE A 46 15.48 -9.63 -4.76
N ASP A 47 14.23 -10.08 -4.95
CA ASP A 47 13.93 -11.36 -5.62
C ASP A 47 14.52 -11.36 -7.04
N PRO A 48 15.44 -12.29 -7.39
CA PRO A 48 16.16 -12.27 -8.66
C PRO A 48 15.28 -12.56 -9.88
N ARG A 49 14.00 -12.92 -9.68
CA ARG A 49 13.00 -13.04 -10.75
C ARG A 49 12.46 -11.68 -11.19
N LEU A 50 12.60 -10.63 -10.38
CA LEU A 50 12.15 -9.29 -10.70
C LEU A 50 13.07 -8.62 -11.72
N THR A 51 12.51 -7.80 -12.60
CA THR A 51 13.32 -6.99 -13.52
C THR A 51 13.61 -5.63 -12.89
N ILE A 52 14.89 -5.23 -12.84
CA ILE A 52 15.33 -3.89 -12.45
C ILE A 52 15.49 -3.04 -13.72
N GLN A 53 14.95 -1.83 -13.72
CA GLN A 53 15.18 -0.82 -14.75
C GLN A 53 15.81 0.41 -14.09
N ALA A 54 17.13 0.53 -14.18
CA ALA A 54 17.91 1.59 -13.54
C ALA A 54 19.20 1.87 -14.34
N PRO A 55 19.79 3.08 -14.25
CA PRO A 55 21.02 3.43 -14.97
C PRO A 55 22.25 2.72 -14.38
N GLU A 56 22.31 2.60 -13.05
CA GLU A 56 23.41 2.02 -12.30
C GLU A 56 22.95 0.86 -11.38
N PRO A 57 23.83 -0.12 -11.06
CA PRO A 57 23.45 -1.27 -10.24
C PRO A 57 23.05 -0.93 -8.79
N ASP A 58 23.55 0.18 -8.23
CA ASP A 58 23.27 0.63 -6.86
C ASP A 58 22.11 1.63 -6.75
N SER A 59 21.52 2.05 -7.88
CA SER A 59 20.30 2.87 -7.91
C SER A 59 19.12 2.22 -7.19
N ILE A 60 19.09 0.88 -7.06
CA ILE A 60 18.13 0.15 -6.23
C ILE A 60 18.88 -0.79 -5.28
N SER A 61 18.65 -0.63 -3.98
CA SER A 61 19.24 -1.50 -2.96
C SER A 61 18.25 -1.76 -1.82
N THR A 62 18.49 -2.82 -1.06
CA THR A 62 17.82 -3.01 0.24
C THR A 62 18.57 -2.25 1.33
N VAL A 63 17.84 -1.57 2.21
CA VAL A 63 18.38 -0.84 3.36
C VAL A 63 17.61 -1.17 4.64
N ALA A 64 18.33 -1.29 5.75
CA ALA A 64 17.72 -1.34 7.08
C ALA A 64 16.99 -0.02 7.36
N MET A 65 15.79 -0.10 7.93
CA MET A 65 14.92 1.05 8.15
C MET A 65 14.29 1.00 9.55
N PRO A 66 14.93 1.63 10.55
CA PRO A 66 14.49 1.57 11.95
C PRO A 66 13.05 2.06 12.18
N GLN A 67 12.56 3.00 11.37
CA GLN A 67 11.24 3.63 11.50
C GLN A 67 10.06 2.64 11.40
N PHE A 68 10.27 1.45 10.83
CA PHE A 68 9.30 0.36 10.82
C PHE A 68 9.90 -1.00 11.25
N ASN A 69 11.08 -0.97 11.89
CA ASN A 69 11.79 -2.16 12.36
C ASN A 69 11.95 -3.27 11.29
N GLY A 70 12.43 -2.90 10.10
CA GLY A 70 12.54 -3.85 8.98
C GLY A 70 13.50 -3.38 7.89
N VAL A 71 13.33 -3.93 6.68
CA VAL A 71 14.10 -3.60 5.49
C VAL A 71 13.17 -2.98 4.43
N ALA A 72 13.64 -1.95 3.73
CA ALA A 72 12.98 -1.40 2.54
C ALA A 72 13.89 -1.48 1.32
N LEU A 73 13.26 -1.41 0.16
CA LEU A 73 13.90 -0.92 -1.05
C LEU A 73 14.17 0.59 -0.90
N LYS A 74 15.41 0.98 -1.14
CA LYS A 74 15.82 2.36 -1.42
C LYS A 74 16.02 2.47 -2.93
N THR A 75 15.30 3.39 -3.56
CA THR A 75 15.62 3.86 -4.91
C THR A 75 16.45 5.15 -4.80
N THR A 76 17.33 5.40 -5.77
CA THR A 76 18.10 6.63 -5.89
C THR A 76 18.34 6.90 -7.36
N MET A 77 18.00 8.12 -7.78
CA MET A 77 18.15 8.61 -9.15
C MET A 77 18.76 10.01 -9.08
N ARG A 78 19.71 10.30 -9.97
CA ARG A 78 20.37 11.60 -10.10
C ARG A 78 20.10 12.15 -11.49
N ARG A 79 19.83 13.45 -11.60
CA ARG A 79 19.60 14.13 -12.90
C ARG A 79 20.80 14.08 -13.87
N SER A 80 21.97 13.69 -13.38
CA SER A 80 23.21 13.56 -14.14
C SER A 80 23.55 12.12 -14.56
N GLU A 81 22.68 11.14 -14.27
CA GLU A 81 22.87 9.74 -14.69
C GLU A 81 22.61 9.56 -16.19
N ASP A 82 23.27 8.60 -16.81
CA ASP A 82 23.04 8.22 -18.20
C ASP A 82 21.93 7.17 -18.30
N PHE A 83 20.77 7.59 -18.81
CA PHE A 83 19.61 6.73 -19.05
C PHE A 83 19.58 6.12 -20.45
N SER A 84 20.60 6.33 -21.30
CA SER A 84 20.62 5.82 -22.68
C SER A 84 20.35 4.31 -22.80
N ARG A 85 20.80 3.54 -21.79
CA ARG A 85 20.63 2.09 -21.67
C ARG A 85 19.34 1.66 -20.97
N VAL A 86 18.53 2.61 -20.47
CA VAL A 86 17.34 2.37 -19.65
C VAL A 86 16.08 2.69 -20.45
N ALA A 87 15.30 1.67 -20.81
CA ALA A 87 13.94 1.78 -21.34
C ALA A 87 13.72 2.98 -22.29
N SER A 88 14.37 2.92 -23.45
CA SER A 88 14.32 3.94 -24.51
C SER A 88 14.81 5.33 -24.11
N GLY A 89 15.81 5.42 -23.22
CA GLY A 89 16.39 6.71 -22.80
C GLY A 89 15.60 7.44 -21.71
N THR A 90 14.54 6.84 -21.17
CA THR A 90 13.65 7.53 -20.21
C THR A 90 14.21 7.45 -18.79
N PRO A 91 14.40 8.59 -18.09
CA PRO A 91 14.81 8.59 -16.68
C PRO A 91 13.85 7.77 -15.81
N ARG A 92 14.38 6.68 -15.22
CA ARG A 92 13.63 5.79 -14.33
C ARG A 92 14.57 4.96 -13.46
N VAL A 93 14.05 4.59 -12.28
CA VAL A 93 14.66 3.66 -11.33
C VAL A 93 13.52 2.82 -10.76
N GLU A 94 13.20 1.71 -11.43
CA GLU A 94 11.97 0.93 -11.22
C GLU A 94 12.26 -0.56 -10.97
N ILE A 95 11.42 -1.19 -10.15
CA ILE A 95 11.28 -2.64 -10.07
C ILE A 95 10.00 -3.06 -10.79
N VAL A 96 10.14 -3.98 -11.74
CA VAL A 96 9.04 -4.50 -12.54
C VAL A 96 8.68 -5.91 -12.08
N PHE A 97 7.46 -6.06 -11.57
CA PHE A 97 6.90 -7.31 -11.05
C PHE A 97 6.31 -8.23 -12.12
N ALA A 98 6.27 -7.81 -13.39
CA ALA A 98 5.68 -8.59 -14.48
C ALA A 98 6.16 -10.05 -14.54
N PRO A 99 7.45 -10.41 -14.35
CA PRO A 99 7.87 -11.82 -14.38
C PRO A 99 7.24 -12.72 -13.31
N VAL A 100 6.66 -12.16 -12.24
CA VAL A 100 6.08 -12.90 -11.10
C VAL A 100 4.60 -12.60 -10.86
N VAL A 101 4.07 -11.46 -11.33
CA VAL A 101 2.66 -11.07 -11.18
C VAL A 101 2.15 -10.47 -12.49
N HIS A 102 1.06 -11.04 -13.00
CA HIS A 102 0.28 -10.49 -14.11
C HIS A 102 -1.17 -10.27 -13.68
N PHE A 103 -1.75 -9.13 -14.07
CA PHE A 103 -3.17 -8.86 -13.91
C PHE A 103 -3.96 -9.37 -15.12
N ALA A 104 -5.09 -10.02 -14.88
CA ALA A 104 -6.03 -10.49 -15.88
C ALA A 104 -7.33 -9.67 -15.83
N VAL A 105 -7.93 -9.44 -17.00
CA VAL A 105 -9.23 -8.75 -17.12
C VAL A 105 -10.32 -9.56 -16.41
N GLY A 106 -11.23 -8.87 -15.72
CA GLY A 106 -12.34 -9.52 -15.00
C GLY A 106 -11.94 -10.21 -13.68
N LYS A 107 -10.83 -9.78 -13.06
CA LYS A 107 -10.36 -10.23 -11.76
C LYS A 107 -10.14 -9.03 -10.83
N GLU A 108 -10.42 -9.22 -9.54
CA GLU A 108 -10.10 -8.26 -8.48
C GLU A 108 -8.72 -8.60 -7.90
N TYR A 109 -7.95 -7.56 -7.53
CA TYR A 109 -6.61 -7.70 -6.98
C TYR A 109 -6.38 -6.68 -5.86
N GLU A 110 -5.93 -7.15 -4.69
CA GLU A 110 -5.35 -6.29 -3.67
C GLU A 110 -3.86 -6.08 -3.95
N VAL A 111 -3.42 -4.82 -4.07
CA VAL A 111 -2.00 -4.44 -4.15
C VAL A 111 -1.68 -3.54 -2.98
N ARG A 112 -0.72 -3.95 -2.14
CA ARG A 112 -0.34 -3.23 -0.91
C ARG A 112 1.16 -2.95 -0.88
N TRP A 113 1.49 -1.70 -0.65
CA TRP A 113 2.84 -1.19 -0.49
C TRP A 113 2.84 -0.02 0.50
N SER A 114 4.03 0.44 0.86
CA SER A 114 4.24 1.65 1.65
C SER A 114 5.45 2.39 1.10
N THR A 115 5.33 3.70 0.92
CA THR A 115 6.42 4.57 0.46
C THR A 115 6.82 5.50 1.59
N MET A 116 8.12 5.55 1.91
CA MET A 116 8.68 6.60 2.76
C MET A 116 9.40 7.63 1.87
N ILE A 117 9.03 8.89 2.00
CA ILE A 117 9.76 10.01 1.41
C ILE A 117 10.74 10.54 2.48
N PRO A 118 12.06 10.58 2.22
CA PRO A 118 13.02 11.08 3.19
C PRO A 118 12.79 12.55 3.58
N ALA A 119 13.12 12.89 4.83
CA ALA A 119 13.13 14.28 5.27
C ALA A 119 14.10 15.10 4.41
N GLY A 120 13.63 16.22 3.84
CA GLY A 120 14.42 17.06 2.93
C GLY A 120 14.43 16.62 1.47
N TYR A 121 13.64 15.61 1.08
CA TYR A 121 13.41 15.32 -0.35
C TYR A 121 12.87 16.55 -1.07
N ARG A 122 13.46 16.88 -2.23
CA ARG A 122 13.07 18.03 -3.05
C ARG A 122 12.33 17.55 -4.28
N PHE A 123 11.00 17.60 -4.22
CA PHE A 123 10.12 17.31 -5.34
C PHE A 123 10.41 18.22 -6.54
N ASP A 124 10.41 17.69 -7.77
CA ASP A 124 10.36 18.55 -8.95
C ASP A 124 8.95 19.15 -9.10
N THR A 125 8.87 20.48 -9.09
CA THR A 125 7.62 21.22 -9.25
C THR A 125 7.20 21.40 -10.71
N ARG A 126 8.04 20.99 -11.67
CA ARG A 126 7.78 21.10 -13.12
C ARG A 126 7.43 19.77 -13.77
N GLN A 127 7.76 18.65 -13.14
CA GLN A 127 7.52 17.31 -13.67
C GLN A 127 7.11 16.35 -12.53
N PRO A 128 5.90 15.77 -12.58
CA PRO A 128 5.51 14.73 -11.63
C PRO A 128 6.38 13.48 -11.72
N GLU A 129 6.69 12.91 -10.57
CA GLU A 129 7.49 11.68 -10.43
C GLU A 129 6.57 10.49 -10.12
N ILE A 130 6.55 9.47 -10.98
CA ILE A 130 5.78 8.24 -10.73
C ILE A 130 6.48 7.43 -9.64
N ILE A 131 5.77 7.16 -8.54
CA ILE A 131 6.26 6.31 -7.44
C ILE A 131 5.61 4.92 -7.42
N THR A 132 4.50 4.73 -8.14
CA THR A 132 3.86 3.43 -8.34
C THR A 132 3.01 3.49 -9.61
N GLN A 133 3.03 2.44 -10.42
CA GLN A 133 2.13 2.31 -11.57
C GLN A 133 1.69 0.87 -11.79
N LEU A 134 0.49 0.69 -12.35
CA LEU A 134 0.05 -0.57 -12.95
C LEU A 134 0.05 -0.36 -14.46
N HIS A 135 0.85 -1.13 -15.19
CA HIS A 135 1.02 -1.01 -16.64
C HIS A 135 0.42 -2.21 -17.38
N GLN A 136 -0.16 -1.97 -18.56
CA GLN A 136 -0.88 -2.97 -19.36
C GLN A 136 0.00 -3.92 -20.19
N GLY A 137 1.30 -4.02 -19.87
CA GLY A 137 2.29 -4.75 -20.66
C GLY A 137 2.76 -4.00 -21.92
N GLY A 138 3.97 -4.32 -22.40
CA GLY A 138 4.63 -3.61 -23.50
C GLY A 138 5.22 -2.25 -23.10
N PHE A 139 6.09 -1.70 -23.96
CA PHE A 139 6.79 -0.42 -23.74
C PHE A 139 6.02 0.82 -24.23
N THR A 140 4.73 0.68 -24.57
CA THR A 140 3.96 1.69 -25.31
C THR A 140 2.67 2.07 -24.61
N GLY A 141 2.38 3.38 -24.60
CA GLY A 141 1.19 3.95 -23.98
C GLY A 141 1.40 4.35 -22.53
N SER A 142 0.48 5.16 -21.98
CA SER A 142 0.49 5.52 -20.56
C SER A 142 -0.08 4.38 -19.70
N PRO A 143 0.34 4.24 -18.43
CA PRO A 143 -0.21 3.24 -17.53
C PRO A 143 -1.70 3.49 -17.25
N PRO A 144 -2.53 2.43 -17.15
CA PRO A 144 -3.91 2.54 -16.65
C PRO A 144 -4.04 3.09 -15.23
N PHE A 145 -3.02 2.93 -14.38
CA PHE A 145 -2.95 3.53 -13.05
C PHE A 145 -1.55 4.08 -12.77
N ALA A 146 -1.47 5.30 -12.25
CA ALA A 146 -0.23 5.85 -11.69
C ALA A 146 -0.50 6.64 -10.40
N LEU A 147 0.37 6.45 -9.40
CA LEU A 147 0.51 7.32 -8.24
C LEU A 147 1.81 8.11 -8.39
N MET A 148 1.69 9.43 -8.25
CA MET A 148 2.76 10.39 -8.52
C MET A 148 2.97 11.36 -7.36
N LEU A 149 4.18 11.88 -7.26
CA LEU A 149 4.54 13.07 -6.51
C LEU A 149 4.51 14.25 -7.47
N ALA A 150 3.62 15.21 -7.25
CA ALA A 150 3.44 16.38 -8.10
C ALA A 150 3.65 17.64 -7.24
N GLY A 151 4.87 18.20 -7.26
CA GLY A 151 5.22 19.26 -6.32
C GLY A 151 5.05 18.81 -4.86
N ASP A 152 4.20 19.49 -4.09
CA ASP A 152 3.98 19.23 -2.66
C ASP A 152 2.86 18.22 -2.34
N HIS A 153 2.20 17.64 -3.35
CA HIS A 153 1.05 16.76 -3.18
C HIS A 153 1.18 15.43 -3.94
N TYR A 154 0.34 14.48 -3.56
CA TYR A 154 0.14 13.23 -4.31
C TYR A 154 -0.90 13.44 -5.40
N GLN A 155 -0.63 12.91 -6.59
CA GLN A 155 -1.59 12.83 -7.68
C GLN A 155 -1.82 11.36 -8.04
N ALA A 156 -3.07 10.96 -8.22
CA ALA A 156 -3.44 9.64 -8.74
C ALA A 156 -4.11 9.81 -10.10
N GLU A 157 -3.60 9.10 -11.11
CA GLU A 157 -4.26 8.96 -12.41
C GLU A 157 -4.87 7.57 -12.55
N VAL A 158 -6.12 7.52 -13.00
CA VAL A 158 -6.82 6.30 -13.40
C VAL A 158 -7.32 6.51 -14.83
N ARG A 159 -6.92 5.64 -15.76
CA ARG A 159 -7.24 5.76 -17.18
C ARG A 159 -8.04 4.55 -17.64
N SER A 160 -9.33 4.77 -17.86
CA SER A 160 -10.22 3.80 -18.52
C SER A 160 -9.94 3.78 -20.02
N GLY A 161 -9.80 2.59 -20.61
CA GLY A 161 -9.75 2.44 -22.06
C GLY A 161 -11.07 2.90 -22.72
N PRO A 162 -11.07 3.22 -24.03
CA PRO A 162 -12.25 3.72 -24.72
C PRO A 162 -13.30 2.62 -24.99
N ARG A 163 -13.99 2.13 -23.96
CA ARG A 163 -15.32 1.48 -24.04
C ARG A 163 -16.01 1.33 -22.68
N ARG A 164 -17.25 1.81 -22.64
CA ARG A 164 -18.34 1.58 -21.66
C ARG A 164 -17.96 1.03 -20.28
N GLY A 165 -17.85 1.96 -19.33
CA GLY A 165 -18.93 2.09 -18.34
C GLY A 165 -19.03 1.02 -17.25
N GLU A 166 -17.98 0.85 -16.45
CA GLU A 166 -18.11 0.61 -15.00
C GLU A 166 -16.84 1.12 -14.31
N SER A 167 -16.99 2.13 -13.44
CA SER A 167 -15.86 2.76 -12.73
C SER A 167 -15.84 2.30 -11.28
N ILE A 168 -15.23 1.14 -11.02
CA ILE A 168 -14.97 0.68 -9.65
C ILE A 168 -13.64 1.27 -9.19
N SER A 169 -13.71 2.36 -8.43
CA SER A 169 -12.54 3.04 -7.86
C SER A 169 -12.74 3.30 -6.36
N HIS A 170 -12.79 2.25 -5.55
CA HIS A 170 -12.66 2.33 -4.09
C HIS A 170 -11.17 2.34 -3.70
N ILE A 171 -10.44 3.39 -4.08
CA ILE A 171 -9.04 3.58 -3.66
C ILE A 171 -9.04 4.11 -2.22
N ARG A 172 -8.92 3.21 -1.24
CA ARG A 172 -8.78 3.58 0.18
C ARG A 172 -7.31 3.88 0.51
N TYR A 173 -6.91 5.14 0.36
CA TYR A 173 -5.62 5.61 0.90
C TYR A 173 -5.70 5.81 2.43
N THR A 174 -4.79 5.18 3.18
CA THR A 174 -4.62 5.38 4.63
C THR A 174 -3.24 5.97 4.93
N ARG A 175 -3.20 7.25 5.29
CA ARG A 175 -1.97 7.89 5.79
C ARG A 175 -1.71 7.49 7.24
N SER A 176 -0.84 6.51 7.46
CA SER A 176 -0.29 6.29 8.81
C SER A 176 0.58 7.48 9.20
N ARG A 177 0.18 8.23 10.25
CA ARG A 177 1.06 9.20 10.90
C ARG A 177 1.79 8.49 12.03
N HIS A 178 3.09 8.22 11.85
CA HIS A 178 3.95 7.84 12.95
C HIS A 178 3.98 9.00 13.97
N ARG A 179 3.33 8.83 15.13
CA ARG A 179 3.54 9.72 16.27
C ARG A 179 4.84 9.30 16.95
N PRO A 180 5.84 10.19 17.11
CA PRO A 180 6.99 9.87 17.94
C PRO A 180 6.50 9.56 19.37
N GLY A 181 7.10 8.55 19.99
CA GLY A 181 6.76 8.13 21.35
C GLY A 181 6.92 9.29 22.33
N ARG A 182 5.95 9.46 23.23
CA ARG A 182 6.03 10.44 24.31
C ARG A 182 7.05 9.93 25.33
N GLU A 183 8.26 10.45 25.25
CA GLU A 183 9.32 10.17 26.22
C GLU A 183 8.82 10.51 27.63
N LEU A 184 8.69 9.50 28.48
CA LEU A 184 8.35 9.68 29.89
C LEU A 184 9.65 10.04 30.61
N ALA A 185 9.79 11.31 30.96
CA ALA A 185 10.88 11.77 31.80
C ALA A 185 10.92 10.96 33.12
N PRO A 186 12.10 10.56 33.61
CA PRO A 186 12.21 9.81 34.85
C PRO A 186 11.75 10.68 36.03
N ALA A 187 10.92 10.11 36.90
CA ALA A 187 10.55 10.76 38.16
C ALA A 187 11.79 10.83 39.07
N LEU A 188 12.23 12.05 39.37
CA LEU A 188 13.25 12.29 40.40
C LEU A 188 12.63 11.99 41.77
N SER A 189 13.19 11.02 42.49
CA SER A 189 12.90 10.79 43.91
C SER A 189 13.87 11.60 44.78
N SER A 190 13.32 12.49 45.59
CA SER A 190 13.97 13.18 46.72
C SER A 190 12.94 13.35 47.83
#